data_AF-A0A068V9V3-F1
#
_entry.id   AF-A0A068V9V3-F1
#
_cell.length_a   1.000
_cell.length_b   1.000
_cell.length_c   1.000
_cell.angle_alpha   90.00
_cell.angle_beta   90.00
_cell.angle_gamma   90.00
#
_symmetry.space_group_name_H-M   'P 1'
#
loop_
_entity.id
_entity.type
_entity.pdbx_description
1 polymer ?
#
loop_
_entity_poly.entity_id
_entity_poly.type
_entity_poly.pdbx_seq_one_letter_code
_entity_poly.pdbx_strand_id
1 'polypeptide(L)'
;MVRKCGGLPLALHVLGGILKDKDSLREWKIVNANIGSYLSTGKGNEEGSAGGAIARVCYNTLPYYLKPCFLYLGTFLEDEYIDAKELYLLWIAEGMVLSQHRRNGDIIQCFREVFD
;
A
#
# COMPACT_ATOMS: atom_id res chain seq x y z
N MET A 1 -2.63 11.90 16.66
CA MET A 1 -2.54 10.92 15.56
C MET A 1 -3.91 10.41 15.13
N VAL A 2 -4.57 9.56 15.93
CA VAL A 2 -5.88 8.93 15.62
C VAL A 2 -6.99 9.91 15.18
N ARG A 3 -7.14 11.04 15.88
CA ARG A 3 -8.15 12.06 15.52
C ARG A 3 -7.97 12.64 14.11
N LYS A 4 -6.76 12.59 13.54
CA LYS A 4 -6.47 13.06 12.17
C LYS A 4 -6.84 12.04 11.09
N CYS A 5 -7.24 10.81 11.46
CA CYS A 5 -7.58 9.73 10.54
C CYS A 5 -9.06 9.76 10.11
N GLY A 6 -9.84 10.75 10.56
CA GLY A 6 -11.23 10.93 10.14
C GLY A 6 -12.20 9.81 10.54
N GLY A 7 -11.79 8.88 11.41
CA GLY A 7 -12.59 7.72 11.79
C GLY A 7 -12.60 6.58 10.76
N LEU A 8 -11.79 6.67 9.69
CA LEU A 8 -11.68 5.59 8.71
C LEU A 8 -10.77 4.47 9.25
N PRO A 9 -11.28 3.22 9.34
CA PRO A 9 -10.47 2.07 9.77
C PRO A 9 -9.23 1.86 8.90
N LEU A 10 -9.36 2.08 7.58
CA LEU A 10 -8.26 1.90 6.63
C LEU A 10 -7.13 2.93 6.83
N ALA A 11 -7.47 4.17 7.20
CA ALA A 11 -6.47 5.17 7.52
C ALA A 11 -5.68 4.83 8.80
N LEU A 12 -6.33 4.18 9.77
CA LEU A 12 -5.66 3.66 10.97
C LEU A 12 -4.74 2.50 10.65
N HIS A 13 -5.17 1.59 9.78
CA HIS A 13 -4.38 0.44 9.35
C HIS A 13 -3.08 0.86 8.67
N VAL A 14 -3.17 1.78 7.70
CA VAL A 14 -2.03 2.37 6.99
C VAL A 14 -1.06 3.07 7.95
N LEU A 15 -1.59 3.82 8.92
CA LEU A 15 -0.75 4.46 9.95
C LEU A 15 -0.10 3.43 10.88
N GLY A 16 -0.80 2.36 11.22
CA GLY A 16 -0.24 1.23 11.97
C GLY A 16 0.94 0.60 11.24
N GLY A 17 0.79 0.35 9.93
CA GLY A 17 1.86 -0.15 9.06
C GLY A 17 3.07 0.78 9.02
N ILE A 18 2.86 2.09 8.81
CA ILE A 18 3.96 3.08 8.80
C ILE A 18 4.72 3.11 10.12
N LEU A 19 4.01 3.02 11.25
CA LEU A 19 4.60 3.13 12.58
C LEU A 19 5.30 1.85 13.04
N LYS A 20 4.94 0.69 12.47
CA LYS A 20 5.55 -0.61 12.79
C LYS A 20 7.07 -0.59 12.65
N ASP A 21 7.58 0.14 11.66
CA ASP A 21 9.00 0.22 11.34
C ASP A 21 9.69 1.47 11.92
N LYS A 22 9.12 2.07 12.98
CA LYS A 22 9.64 3.28 13.63
C LYS A 22 9.88 3.04 15.12
N ASP A 23 11.13 3.08 15.54
CA ASP A 23 11.53 2.79 16.92
C ASP A 23 11.66 4.04 17.81
N SER A 24 11.68 5.25 17.22
CA SER A 24 11.90 6.48 17.98
C SER A 24 10.69 7.41 18.05
N LEU A 25 10.49 8.04 19.21
CA LEU A 25 9.50 9.11 19.40
C LEU A 25 9.68 10.28 18.42
N ARG A 26 10.91 10.51 17.93
CA ARG A 26 11.21 11.55 16.95
C ARG A 26 10.59 11.22 15.59
N GLU A 27 10.73 9.98 15.14
CA GLU A 27 10.11 9.50 13.91
C GLU A 27 8.59 9.51 13.99
N TRP A 28 8.02 9.12 15.13
CA TRP A 28 6.57 9.17 15.36
C TRP A 28 6.04 10.61 15.29
N LYS A 29 6.79 11.59 15.81
CA LYS A 29 6.44 13.01 15.69
C LYS A 29 6.48 13.49 14.24
N ILE A 30 7.46 13.03 13.45
CA ILE A 30 7.55 13.34 12.01
C ILE A 30 6.35 12.76 11.27
N VAL A 31 5.99 11.50 11.52
CA VAL A 31 4.79 10.87 10.94
C VAL A 31 3.55 11.68 11.31
N ASN A 32 3.35 12.02 12.59
CA ASN A 32 2.19 12.78 13.06
C ASN A 32 2.08 14.21 12.49
N ALA A 33 3.22 14.85 12.19
CA ALA A 33 3.27 16.14 11.51
C ALA A 33 2.83 16.02 10.04
N ASN A 34 3.27 14.94 9.38
CA ASN A 34 3.02 14.68 7.97
C ASN A 34 1.76 13.84 7.69
N ILE A 35 0.92 13.55 8.69
CA ILE A 35 -0.35 12.83 8.49
C ILE A 35 -1.22 13.48 7.41
N GLY A 36 -1.23 14.81 7.35
CA GLY A 36 -1.95 15.52 6.28
C GLY A 36 -1.37 15.25 4.89
N SER A 37 -0.07 15.00 4.71
CA SER A 37 0.47 14.61 3.40
C SER A 37 0.23 13.13 3.08
N TYR A 38 0.18 12.27 4.12
CA TYR A 38 -0.20 10.87 3.96
C TYR A 38 -1.70 10.72 3.63
N LEU A 39 -2.57 11.55 4.24
CA LEU A 39 -4.03 11.40 4.15
C LEU A 39 -4.74 12.47 3.30
N SER A 40 -4.09 13.57 2.92
CA SER A 40 -4.69 14.70 2.18
C SER A 40 -3.94 15.04 0.88
N THR A 41 -4.73 15.00 -0.21
CA THR A 41 -4.72 15.86 -1.41
C THR A 41 -3.51 15.80 -2.35
N GLY A 42 -3.74 15.28 -3.55
CA GLY A 42 -3.26 15.91 -4.77
C GLY A 42 -4.17 17.11 -5.06
N LYS A 43 -3.61 18.32 -5.13
CA LYS A 43 -4.30 19.49 -5.71
C LYS A 43 -4.25 19.28 -7.23
N GLY A 44 -5.15 18.47 -7.73
CA GLY A 44 -5.33 18.19 -9.14
C GLY A 44 -6.75 17.69 -9.26
N ASN A 45 -7.53 18.37 -10.09
CA ASN A 45 -8.92 18.05 -10.34
C ASN A 45 -9.00 16.60 -10.79
N GLU A 46 -9.62 15.75 -9.98
CA GLU A 46 -10.15 14.41 -10.24
C GLU A 46 -10.22 13.70 -8.87
N GLU A 47 -11.41 13.71 -8.28
CA GLU A 47 -11.87 12.78 -7.24
C GLU A 47 -10.85 12.38 -6.16
N GLY A 48 -10.55 13.34 -5.27
CA GLY A 48 -9.78 13.10 -4.05
C GLY A 48 -10.53 12.28 -3.01
N SER A 49 -10.76 10.99 -3.28
CA SER A 49 -11.28 10.04 -2.30
C SER A 49 -10.19 9.67 -1.28
N ALA A 50 -10.59 9.29 -0.06
CA ALA A 50 -9.66 8.76 0.94
C ALA A 50 -8.85 7.56 0.42
N GLY A 51 -9.40 6.81 -0.55
CA GLY A 51 -8.74 5.68 -1.22
C GLY A 51 -7.50 6.09 -2.02
N GLY A 52 -7.56 7.18 -2.79
CA GLY A 52 -6.41 7.67 -3.57
C GLY A 52 -5.25 8.14 -2.68
N ALA A 53 -5.56 8.75 -1.53
CA ALA A 53 -4.54 9.13 -0.56
C ALA A 53 -3.86 7.89 0.05
N ILE A 54 -4.65 6.89 0.43
CA ILE A 54 -4.16 5.63 0.98
C ILE A 54 -3.31 4.86 -0.03
N ALA A 55 -3.76 4.75 -1.28
CA ALA A 55 -3.00 4.11 -2.35
C ALA A 55 -1.64 4.77 -2.58
N ARG A 56 -1.58 6.10 -2.54
CA ARG A 56 -0.30 6.85 -2.65
C ARG A 56 0.65 6.55 -1.49
N VAL A 57 0.12 6.38 -0.27
CA VAL A 57 0.94 6.03 0.88
C VAL A 57 1.51 4.64 0.74
N CYS A 58 0.66 3.64 0.44
CA CYS A 58 1.09 2.27 0.22
C CYS A 58 2.16 2.21 -0.87
N TYR A 59 1.95 2.89 -1.99
CA TYR A 59 2.92 2.95 -3.08
C TYR A 59 4.29 3.54 -2.67
N ASN A 60 4.30 4.53 -1.79
CA ASN A 60 5.53 5.17 -1.32
C ASN A 60 6.26 4.36 -0.26
N THR A 61 5.55 3.56 0.54
CA THR A 61 6.14 2.68 1.57
C THR A 61 6.61 1.34 1.01
N LEU A 62 6.07 0.91 -0.13
CA LEU A 62 6.44 -0.36 -0.77
C LEU A 62 7.90 -0.37 -1.26
N PRO A 63 8.61 -1.50 -1.08
CA PRO A 63 9.89 -1.75 -1.74
C PRO A 63 9.80 -1.56 -3.26
N TYR A 64 10.89 -1.12 -3.88
CA TYR A 64 10.91 -0.79 -5.32
C TYR A 64 10.43 -1.94 -6.21
N TYR A 65 10.78 -3.19 -5.87
CA TYR A 65 10.43 -4.38 -6.63
C TYR A 65 8.93 -4.73 -6.58
N LEU A 66 8.18 -4.22 -5.59
CA LEU A 66 6.73 -4.45 -5.45
C LEU A 66 5.87 -3.34 -6.05
N LYS A 67 6.46 -2.19 -6.39
CA LYS A 67 5.73 -1.06 -6.99
C LYS A 67 5.04 -1.43 -8.30
N PRO A 68 5.65 -2.19 -9.23
CA PRO A 68 4.96 -2.65 -10.43
C PRO A 68 3.77 -3.55 -10.11
N CYS A 69 3.92 -4.48 -9.14
CA CYS A 69 2.85 -5.38 -8.72
C CYS A 69 1.64 -4.62 -8.17
N PHE A 70 1.88 -3.59 -7.34
CA PHE A 70 0.83 -2.72 -6.81
C PHE A 70 0.10 -1.94 -7.92
N LEU A 71 0.84 -1.38 -8.88
CA LEU A 71 0.24 -0.63 -9.99
C LEU A 71 -0.59 -1.53 -10.91
N TYR A 72 -0.20 -2.79 -11.08
CA TYR A 72 -0.94 -3.75 -11.88
C TYR A 72 -2.36 -4.00 -11.36
N LEU A 73 -2.61 -3.81 -10.06
CA LEU A 73 -3.96 -3.91 -9.49
C LEU A 73 -4.94 -2.90 -10.09
N GLY A 74 -4.45 -1.75 -10.58
CA GLY A 74 -5.28 -0.75 -11.26
C GLY A 74 -5.77 -1.18 -12.65
N THR A 75 -5.39 -2.37 -13.14
CA THR A 75 -5.90 -2.93 -14.40
C THR A 75 -7.23 -3.67 -14.23
N PHE A 76 -7.59 -4.02 -12.99
CA PHE A 76 -8.84 -4.68 -12.65
C PHE A 76 -9.94 -3.66 -12.35
N LEU A 77 -11.19 -4.11 -12.40
CA LEU A 77 -12.32 -3.26 -12.04
C LEU A 77 -12.35 -3.03 -10.52
N GLU A 78 -12.91 -1.88 -10.11
CA GLU A 78 -13.17 -1.61 -8.70
C GLU A 78 -14.09 -2.69 -8.11
N ASP A 79 -13.73 -3.19 -6.92
CA ASP A 79 -14.42 -4.27 -6.20
C ASP A 79 -14.49 -5.63 -6.93
N GLU A 80 -13.65 -5.84 -7.96
CA GLU A 80 -13.54 -7.13 -8.62
C GLU A 80 -12.91 -8.19 -7.70
N TYR A 81 -13.47 -9.40 -7.69
CA TYR A 81 -12.84 -10.53 -7.02
C TYR A 81 -11.68 -11.04 -7.88
N ILE A 82 -10.48 -10.97 -7.32
CA ILE A 82 -9.26 -11.47 -7.96
C ILE A 82 -8.72 -12.62 -7.10
N ASP A 83 -8.54 -13.79 -7.71
CA ASP A 83 -7.87 -14.90 -7.05
C ASP A 83 -6.38 -14.60 -6.86
N ALA A 84 -5.88 -14.80 -5.63
CA ALA A 84 -4.50 -14.45 -5.29
C ALA A 84 -3.45 -15.25 -6.08
N LYS A 85 -3.76 -16.51 -6.42
CA LYS A 85 -2.87 -17.38 -7.19
C LYS A 85 -2.86 -16.96 -8.66
N GLU A 86 -4.00 -16.58 -9.20
CA GLU A 86 -4.13 -16.04 -10.55
C GLU A 86 -3.35 -14.73 -10.72
N LEU A 87 -3.56 -13.77 -9.81
CA LEU A 87 -2.82 -12.50 -9.79
C LEU A 87 -1.31 -12.69 -9.75
N TYR A 88 -0.82 -13.66 -8.96
CA TYR A 88 0.59 -13.98 -8.91
C TYR A 88 1.13 -14.54 -10.23
N LEU A 89 0.37 -15.42 -10.90
CA LEU A 89 0.77 -15.95 -12.20
C LEU A 89 0.83 -14.84 -13.26
N LEU A 90 -0.08 -13.86 -13.20
CA LEU A 90 -0.02 -12.67 -14.04
C LEU A 90 1.25 -11.86 -13.75
N TRP A 91 1.59 -11.64 -12.48
CA TRP A 91 2.83 -10.93 -12.13
C TRP A 91 4.10 -11.63 -12.59
N ILE A 92 4.13 -12.97 -12.61
CA ILE A 92 5.24 -13.73 -13.21
C ILE A 92 5.25 -13.56 -14.72
N ALA A 93 4.09 -13.68 -15.38
CA ALA A 93 3.98 -13.57 -16.83
C ALA A 93 4.46 -12.20 -17.35
N GLU A 94 4.16 -11.14 -16.60
CA GLU A 94 4.61 -9.76 -16.84
C GLU A 94 6.07 -9.50 -16.42
N GLY A 95 6.75 -10.48 -15.81
CA GLY A 95 8.13 -10.36 -15.37
C GLY A 95 8.34 -9.45 -14.16
N MET A 96 7.26 -9.06 -13.46
CA MET A 96 7.31 -8.23 -12.26
C MET A 96 7.85 -8.99 -11.05
N VAL A 97 7.61 -10.31 -11.01
CA VAL A 97 8.17 -11.19 -9.98
C VAL A 97 9.18 -12.14 -10.63
N LEU A 98 10.45 -12.03 -10.21
CA LEU A 98 11.49 -12.97 -10.63
C LEU A 98 11.24 -14.35 -10.02
N SER A 99 11.47 -15.40 -10.81
CA SER A 99 11.33 -16.82 -10.43
C SER A 99 12.17 -17.26 -9.21
N GLN A 100 13.06 -16.41 -8.71
CA GLN A 100 13.82 -16.60 -7.47
C GLN A 100 12.94 -16.41 -6.21
N HIS A 101 11.84 -15.64 -6.31
CA HIS A 101 10.81 -15.45 -5.27
C HIS A 101 9.67 -16.48 -5.35
N ARG A 102 9.91 -17.60 -6.05
CA ARG A 102 8.91 -18.67 -6.27
C ARG A 102 8.77 -19.62 -5.07
N ARG A 103 9.49 -19.38 -3.98
CA ARG A 103 9.24 -20.09 -2.72
C ARG A 103 7.92 -19.58 -2.17
N ASN A 104 6.98 -20.48 -1.84
CA ASN A 104 5.66 -20.15 -1.30
C ASN A 104 5.68 -19.13 -0.12
N GLY A 105 6.79 -19.03 0.62
CA GLY A 105 6.96 -18.04 1.69
C GLY A 105 7.09 -16.59 1.20
N ASP A 106 7.70 -16.36 0.04
CA ASP A 106 7.89 -15.01 -0.52
C ASP A 106 6.57 -14.49 -1.13
N ILE A 107 5.68 -15.39 -1.57
CA ILE A 107 4.35 -15.06 -2.11
C ILE A 107 3.46 -14.49 -1.00
N ILE A 108 3.39 -15.19 0.14
CA ILE A 108 2.64 -14.72 1.30
C ILE A 108 3.23 -13.40 1.79
N GLN A 109 4.56 -13.24 1.74
CA GLN A 109 5.22 -12.01 2.14
C GLN A 109 4.87 -10.84 1.20
N CYS A 110 4.90 -11.04 -0.12
CA CYS A 110 4.50 -10.00 -1.08
C CYS A 110 3.02 -9.63 -0.93
N PHE A 111 2.14 -10.61 -0.74
CA PHE A 111 0.72 -10.36 -0.47
C PHE A 111 0.52 -9.60 0.83
N ARG A 112 1.21 -9.98 1.91
CA ARG A 112 1.15 -9.23 3.17
C ARG A 112 1.67 -7.81 3.03
N GLU A 113 2.77 -7.61 2.32
CA GLU A 113 3.36 -6.27 2.16
C GLU A 113 2.47 -5.35 1.33
N VAL A 114 1.61 -5.90 0.48
CA VAL A 114 0.68 -5.13 -0.37
C VAL A 114 -0.70 -4.97 0.27
N PHE A 115 -1.19 -5.97 1.02
CA PHE A 115 -2.59 -6.06 1.45
C PHE A 115 -2.82 -6.25 2.97
N ASP A 116 -1.80 -6.53 3.79
CA ASP A 116 -1.83 -6.51 5.28
C ASP A 116 -1.19 -5.23 5.83
#